data_AF-A0A3D2MHU6-F1
#
_entry.id   AF-A0A3D2MHU6-F1
#
_cell.length_a   1.000
_cell.length_b   1.000
_cell.length_c   1.000
_cell.angle_alpha   90.00
_cell.angle_beta   90.00
_cell.angle_gamma   90.00
#
_symmetry.space_group_name_H-M   'P 1'
#
loop_
_entity.id
_entity.type
_entity.pdbx_description
1 polymer ?
#
loop_
_entity_poly.entity_id
_entity_poly.type
_entity_poly.pdbx_seq_one_letter_code
_entity_poly.pdbx_strand_id
1 'polypeptide(L)' 'LWTYQPGGEVHSSAVIANGTFYQCANDGNLYAFTI' A
#
# COMPACT_ATOMS: atom_id res chain seq x y z
N LEU A 1 12.48 3.41 10.28
CA LEU A 1 11.12 2.81 10.39
C LEU A 1 10.12 3.93 10.12
N TRP A 2 9.15 3.72 9.22
CA TRP A 2 8.15 4.72 8.84
C TRP A 2 6.74 4.13 8.97
N THR A 3 5.75 5.01 9.05
CA THR A 3 4.33 4.66 9.11
C THR A 3 3.55 5.56 8.16
N TYR A 4 2.56 4.98 7.49
CA TYR A 4 1.62 5.71 6.63
C TYR A 4 0.21 5.16 6.88
N GLN A 5 -0.79 6.04 6.87
CA GLN A 5 -2.20 5.67 6.99
C GLN A 5 -2.91 5.98 5.67
N PRO A 6 -3.37 4.95 4.93
CA PRO A 6 -4.23 5.13 3.76
C PRO A 6 -5.52 5.87 4.09
N GLY A 7 -6.13 6.49 3.08
CA GLY A 7 -7.40 7.19 3.21
C GLY A 7 -8.60 6.26 3.37
N GLY A 8 -8.45 4.99 3.02
CA GLY A 8 -9.47 3.95 3.15
C GLY A 8 -8.98 2.73 3.92
N GLU A 9 -9.91 1.87 4.33
CA GLU A 9 -9.59 0.61 4.97
C GLU A 9 -8.81 -0.32 4.04
N VAL A 10 -7.88 -1.07 4.61
CA VAL A 10 -7.12 -2.10 3.90
C VAL A 10 -7.69 -3.47 4.27
N HIS A 11 -8.43 -4.08 3.33
CA HIS A 11 -8.94 -5.46 3.44
C HIS A 11 -8.19 -6.43 2.52
N SER A 12 -7.24 -5.93 1.74
CA SER A 12 -6.52 -6.65 0.69
C SER A 12 -5.10 -7.03 1.09
N SER A 13 -4.55 -8.06 0.45
CA SER A 13 -3.15 -8.44 0.59
C SER A 13 -2.24 -7.44 -0.14
N ALA A 14 -1.03 -7.27 0.40
CA ALA A 14 0.03 -6.51 -0.24
C ALA A 14 0.91 -7.37 -1.15
N VAL A 15 1.63 -6.74 -2.08
CA VAL A 15 2.63 -7.39 -2.94
C VAL A 15 3.91 -6.56 -2.95
N ILE A 16 5.06 -7.23 -2.93
CA ILE A 16 6.37 -6.60 -3.19
C ILE A 16 6.86 -7.05 -4.55
N ALA A 17 7.17 -6.09 -5.43
CA ALA A 17 7.78 -6.34 -6.73
C ALA A 17 8.78 -5.22 -7.07
N ASN A 18 9.96 -5.60 -7.58
CA ASN A 18 11.02 -4.66 -7.98
C ASN A 18 11.39 -3.63 -6.90
N GLY A 19 11.51 -4.05 -5.63
CA GLY A 19 11.84 -3.14 -4.53
C GLY A 19 10.74 -2.11 -4.24
N THR A 20 9.50 -2.38 -4.64
CA THR A 20 8.35 -1.54 -4.33
C THR A 20 7.27 -2.38 -3.67
N PHE A 21 6.77 -1.90 -2.53
CA PHE A 21 5.62 -2.43 -1.82
C PHE A 21 4.35 -1.77 -2.34
N TYR A 22 3.42 -2.58 -2.81
CA TYR A 22 2.13 -2.17 -3.37
C TYR A 22 1.00 -2.58 -2.44
N GLN A 23 0.11 -1.64 -2.15
CA GLN A 23 -1.08 -1.85 -1.30
C GLN A 23 -2.27 -1.09 -1.88
N CYS A 24 -3.38 -1.79 -2.14
CA CYS A 24 -4.64 -1.12 -2.44
C CYS A 24 -5.45 -0.87 -1.17
N ALA A 25 -6.26 0.19 -1.17
CA ALA A 25 -7.23 0.48 -0.10
C ALA A 25 -8.62 0.77 -0.68
N ASN A 26 -9.64 0.73 0.18
CA ASN A 26 -11.05 0.95 -0.20
C ASN A 26 -11.40 2.41 -0.55
N ASP A 27 -10.42 3.31 -0.58
CA ASP A 27 -10.59 4.67 -1.12
C ASP A 27 -10.38 4.73 -2.64
N GLY A 28 -10.16 3.57 -3.28
CA GLY A 28 -9.96 3.45 -4.72
C GLY A 28 -8.52 3.72 -5.17
N ASN A 29 -7.58 3.91 -4.24
CA ASN A 29 -6.19 4.19 -4.55
C ASN A 29 -5.29 2.95 -4.41
N LEU A 30 -4.24 2.90 -5.26
CA LEU A 30 -3.10 1.99 -5.13
C LEU A 30 -1.90 2.78 -4.63
N TYR A 31 -1.39 2.41 -3.46
CA TYR A 31 -0.21 3.00 -2.86
C TYR A 31 1.04 2.21 -3.24
N ALA A 32 2.12 2.92 -3.55
CA ALA A 32 3.41 2.35 -3.90
C ALA A 32 4.49 2.99 -3.03
N PHE A 33 5.26 2.16 -2.33
CA PHE A 33 6.34 2.59 -1.45
C PHE A 33 7.62 1.91 -1.89
N THR A 34 8.60 2.71 -2.31
CA THR A 34 9.94 2.20 -2.63
C THR A 34 10.66 1.84 -1.32
N ILE A 35 11.21 0.63 -1.29
CA ILE A 35 11.98 0.07 -0.18
C ILE A 35 13.46 -0.06 -0.55
#